data_AF-A0A6L3IIM6-F1
#
_entry.id   AF-A0A6L3IIM6-F1
#
_cell.length_a   1.000
_cell.length_b   1.000
_cell.length_c   1.000
_cell.angle_alpha   90.00
_cell.angle_beta   90.00
_cell.angle_gamma   90.00
#
_symmetry.space_group_name_H-M   'P 1'
#
loop_
_entity.id
_entity.type
_entity.pdbx_description
1 polymer ?
#
loop_
_entity_poly.entity_id
_entity_poly.type
_entity_poly.pdbx_seq_one_letter_code
_entity_poly.pdbx_strand_id
1 'polypeptide(L)' 'TVTIVPTPSDATVKLDGVTVKSKQVNAGATVHYEVSKVGYVTQSGDIKTTPSEVDTTLKKEITLVKVQE' A
#
# COMPACT_ATOMS: atom_id res chain seq x y z
N THR A 1 5.37 -8.51 7.25
CA THR A 1 4.59 -8.48 5.98
C THR A 1 3.85 -7.18 5.86
N VAL A 2 3.90 -6.52 4.70
CA VAL A 2 3.11 -5.31 4.45
C VAL A 2 1.88 -5.69 3.65
N THR A 3 0.70 -5.28 4.12
CA THR A 3 -0.60 -5.53 3.49
C THR A 3 -1.33 -4.21 3.32
N ILE A 4 -1.66 -3.85 2.08
CA ILE A 4 -2.51 -2.70 1.76
C ILE A 4 -3.93 -3.18 1.55
N VAL A 5 -4.87 -2.56 2.25
CA VAL A 5 -6.30 -2.72 2.02
C VAL A 5 -6.83 -1.42 1.43
N PRO A 6 -6.98 -1.35 0.10
CA PRO A 6 -7.53 -0.17 -0.52
C PRO A 6 -9.05 -0.13 -0.38
N THR A 7 -9.59 1.07 -0.28
CA THR A 7 -11.02 1.36 -0.35
C THR A 7 -11.25 2.36 -1.48
N PRO A 8 -11.95 2.00 -2.56
CA PRO A 8 -12.63 0.73 -2.79
C PRO A 8 -11.68 -0.46 -3.01
N SER A 9 -12.12 -1.67 -2.63
CA SER A 9 -11.34 -2.91 -2.69
C SER A 9 -10.90 -3.34 -4.10
N ASP A 10 -11.56 -2.77 -5.11
CA ASP A 10 -11.32 -2.94 -6.53
C ASP A 10 -10.25 -1.96 -7.07
N ALA A 11 -9.55 -1.23 -6.19
CA ALA A 11 -8.41 -0.42 -6.60
C ALA A 11 -7.18 -1.27 -6.90
N THR A 12 -6.34 -0.77 -7.81
CA THR A 12 -5.05 -1.37 -8.12
C THR A 12 -4.04 -0.93 -7.07
N VAL A 13 -3.44 -1.87 -6.37
CA VAL A 13 -2.33 -1.62 -5.43
C VAL A 13 -1.04 -2.09 -6.07
N LYS A 14 -0.04 -1.22 -6.07
CA LYS A 14 1.35 -1.57 -6.37
C LYS A 14 2.18 -1.37 -5.11
N LEU A 15 3.00 -2.36 -4.81
CA LEU A 15 4.03 -2.33 -3.78
C LEU A 15 5.37 -2.46 -4.47
N ASP A 16 6.20 -1.41 -4.38
CA ASP A 16 7.56 -1.40 -4.88
C ASP A 16 7.61 -1.71 -6.41
N GLY A 17 6.67 -1.10 -7.14
CA GLY A 17 6.46 -1.31 -8.59
C GLY A 17 5.70 -2.58 -8.97
N VAL A 18 5.45 -3.51 -8.03
CA VAL A 18 4.78 -4.78 -8.29
C VAL A 18 3.30 -4.70 -7.90
N THR A 19 2.39 -5.05 -8.81
CA THR A 19 0.95 -5.03 -8.56
C THR A 19 0.50 -6.17 -7.62
N VAL A 20 0.62 -5.95 -6.31
CA VAL A 20 0.22 -6.89 -5.25
C VAL A 20 -0.40 -6.14 -4.08
N LYS A 21 -1.35 -6.79 -3.39
CA LYS A 21 -1.98 -6.23 -2.18
C LYS A 21 -1.16 -6.49 -0.91
N SER A 22 -0.23 -7.43 -0.95
CA SER A 22 0.71 -7.69 0.13
C SER A 22 2.08 -8.10 -0.39
N LYS A 23 3.12 -7.72 0.34
CA LYS A 23 4.51 -8.07 0.04
C LYS A 23 5.26 -8.37 1.33
N GLN A 24 6.02 -9.45 1.33
CA GLN A 24 6.98 -9.72 2.39
C GLN A 24 8.22 -8.87 2.14
N VAL A 25 8.63 -8.13 3.16
CA VAL A 25 9.76 -7.20 3.08
C VAL A 25 10.66 -7.41 4.27
N ASN A 26 11.94 -7.15 4.10
CA ASN A 26 12.93 -7.29 5.14
C ASN A 26 12.68 -6.25 6.25
N ALA A 27 12.99 -6.62 7.48
CA ALA A 27 12.83 -5.72 8.62
C ALA A 27 13.77 -4.50 8.46
N GLY A 28 13.23 -3.29 8.62
CA GLY A 28 13.99 -2.06 8.36
C GLY A 28 13.97 -1.58 6.91
N ALA A 29 13.27 -2.28 6.00
CA ALA A 29 13.12 -1.85 4.61
C ALA A 29 12.02 -0.78 4.45
N THR A 30 12.18 0.06 3.44
CA THR A 30 11.15 1.01 2.99
C THR A 30 10.42 0.44 1.79
N VAL A 31 9.09 0.38 1.87
CA VAL A 31 8.23 -0.11 0.80
C VAL A 31 7.44 1.04 0.22
N HIS A 32 7.60 1.32 -1.05
CA HIS A 32 6.76 2.31 -1.71
C HIS A 32 5.42 1.67 -2.10
N TYR A 33 4.30 2.32 -1.78
CA TYR A 33 2.98 1.87 -2.21
C TYR A 33 2.32 2.92 -3.11
N GLU A 34 1.57 2.43 -4.10
CA GLU A 34 0.77 3.25 -5.01
C GLU A 34 -0.58 2.56 -5.17
N VAL A 35 -1.65 3.27 -4.85
CA VAL A 35 -3.02 2.82 -5.02
C VAL A 35 -3.69 3.72 -6.06
N SER A 36 -4.07 3.15 -7.19
CA SER A 36 -4.70 3.87 -8.29
C SER A 36 -5.99 3.19 -8.72
N LYS A 37 -6.97 4.00 -9.13
CA LYS A 37 -8.23 3.52 -9.69
C LYS A 37 -8.83 4.56 -10.61
N VAL A 38 -9.43 4.11 -11.71
CA VAL A 38 -10.17 4.96 -12.65
C VAL A 38 -11.32 5.66 -11.92
N GLY A 39 -11.43 6.99 -12.09
CA GLY A 39 -12.40 7.83 -11.38
C GLY A 39 -12.00 8.20 -9.95
N TYR A 40 -10.79 7.86 -9.51
CA TYR A 40 -10.25 8.21 -8.20
C TYR A 40 -8.86 8.86 -8.32
N VAL A 41 -8.51 9.64 -7.30
CA VAL A 41 -7.19 10.25 -7.15
C VAL A 41 -6.21 9.17 -6.70
N THR A 42 -5.13 8.96 -7.47
CA THR A 42 -4.05 8.05 -7.10
C THR A 42 -3.41 8.49 -5.78
N GLN A 43 -3.30 7.55 -4.85
CA GLN A 43 -2.67 7.75 -3.55
C GLN A 43 -1.37 6.96 -3.49
N SER A 44 -0.26 7.61 -3.16
CA SER A 44 1.05 6.97 -3.06
C SER A 44 1.76 7.41 -1.79
N GLY A 45 2.64 6.56 -1.29
CA GLY A 45 3.48 6.89 -0.14
C GLY A 45 4.48 5.80 0.17
N ASP A 46 5.17 5.95 1.28
CA ASP A 46 6.18 5.03 1.76
C ASP A 46 5.77 4.41 3.10
N ILE A 47 6.08 3.13 3.25
CA ILE A 47 5.91 2.35 4.46
C ILE A 47 7.30 1.96 4.93
N LYS A 48 7.76 2.63 5.98
CA LYS A 48 9.01 2.30 6.65
C LYS A 48 8.74 1.20 7.67
N THR A 49 9.25 0.02 7.42
CA THR A 49 9.21 -1.06 8.42
C THR A 49 10.31 -0.82 9.44
N THR A 50 10.04 -1.12 10.71
CA THR A 50 11.10 -1.09 11.73
C THR A 50 11.71 -2.49 11.91
N PRO A 51 13.01 -2.61 12.25
CA PRO A 51 13.63 -3.90 12.52
C PRO A 51 13.00 -4.62 13.72
N SER A 52 12.36 -3.87 14.63
CA SER A 52 11.59 -4.39 15.77
C SER A 52 10.29 -5.09 15.37
N GLU A 53 9.84 -4.94 14.11
CA GLU A 53 8.64 -5.54 13.54
C GLU A 53 8.94 -6.75 12.65
N VAL A 54 10.10 -7.38 12.87
CA VAL A 54 10.39 -8.72 12.33
C VAL A 54 9.23 -9.66 12.71
N ASP A 55 8.62 -10.29 11.70
CA ASP A 55 7.40 -11.13 11.78
C ASP A 55 6.05 -10.42 12.00
N THR A 56 6.01 -9.10 12.13
CA THR A 56 4.73 -8.36 12.26
C THR A 56 4.08 -8.14 10.88
N THR A 57 2.75 -8.24 10.84
CA THR A 57 1.96 -7.84 9.66
C THR A 57 1.51 -6.39 9.81
N LEU A 58 2.10 -5.49 9.01
CA LEU A 58 1.66 -4.10 8.90
C LEU A 58 0.49 -4.04 7.92
N LYS A 59 -0.71 -3.76 8.44
CA LYS A 59 -1.90 -3.50 7.62
C LYS A 59 -2.06 -1.99 7.46
N LYS A 60 -2.12 -1.51 6.22
CA LYS A 60 -2.39 -0.11 5.89
C LYS A 60 -3.68 -0.01 5.10
N GLU A 61 -4.60 0.81 5.60
CA GLU A 61 -5.88 1.06 4.94
C GLU A 61 -5.75 2.36 4.14
N ILE A 62 -5.99 2.29 2.83
CA ILE A 62 -5.85 3.43 1.93
C ILE A 62 -7.21 3.72 1.32
N THR A 63 -7.79 4.85 1.69
CA THR A 63 -9.06 5.31 1.11
C THR A 63 -8.76 6.23 -0.06
N LEU A 64 -9.16 5.81 -1.25
CA LEU A 64 -9.09 6.64 -2.44
C LEU A 64 -10.18 7.71 -2.41
N VAL A 65 -9.77 8.94 -2.68
CA VAL A 65 -10.69 10.07 -2.86
C VAL A 65 -11.18 10.05 -4.31
N LYS A 66 -12.49 10.12 -4.54
CA LYS A 66 -13.04 10.27 -5.89
C LYS A 66 -12.54 11.59 -6.47
N VAL A 67 -12.11 11.58 -7.73
CA VAL A 67 -11.84 12.84 -8.44
C VAL A 67 -13.19 13.53 -8.56
N GLN A 68 -13.40 14.62 -7.83
CA GLN A 68 -14.61 15.44 -8.00
C GLN A 68 -14.48 16.17 -9.33
N GLU A 69 -15.50 16.03 -10.16
CA GLU A 69 -15.70 16.76 -11.41
C GLU A 69 -16.16 18.19 -11.12
#